data_AF-A0A7S2CW94-F1
#
_entry.id   AF-A0A7S2CW94-F1
#
_cell.length_a   1.000
_cell.length_b   1.000
_cell.length_c   1.000
_cell.angle_alpha   90.00
_cell.angle_beta   90.00
_cell.angle_gamma   90.00
#
_symmetry.space_group_name_H-M   'P 1'
#
loop_
_entity.id
_entity.type
_entity.pdbx_description
1 polymer ?
#
loop_
_entity_poly.entity_id
_entity_poly.type
_entity_poly.pdbx_seq_one_letter_code
_entity_poly.pdbx_strand_id
1 'polypeptide(L)'
;MAESERKHIHYGGLEGALGSAHDKGDAFMGPNIHMSSVGDLVDQATEDMMRARQQHEDAVRAFEQKASQRQLAVPTGDAQVKAKLREFGEPVCVFGEGPYERRDRLRTIMAGRTAPTVDTKRQETAGDEDLFYTEGLEELLEARVKIAEWSIPRANARLIKERRQRLEEDPMEHEGSVDRYCAFLQKNMVAEVSQVGDERPLTQGKFSPDAQLFCTSSWSGFIKLWKVPSCEPTLTIRGHEDRCHSVAWHPSCRGTPPFEGKTVRLASASADSRVNLWCLTESQPLNVLEGHEDRVNRVVFHPMGEHLVTTSHDMSWRLWDIATSTELLLQEGHSRPVYGAAMHPDGSLVATSDLGGVVRVWDLRSGKSIMPLAGHGKQVLSLDFHPRGFYLATGSDDHTVRIWDMRRRRCMHSLLAHNKLISEVSFEKGEGRLMLTSSYDGSVKIWSTTDWRNVKVLIGHEGRVMGADHIPNSVSGHHYIGSVAFDRTLKFWSTQGKAEPPADATSFMT
;
A
#
# COMPACT_ATOMS: atom_id res chain seq x y z
N MET A 1 54.16 10.35 23.99
CA MET A 1 55.26 9.56 23.38
C MET A 1 54.59 8.64 22.38
N ALA A 2 54.31 9.16 21.18
CA ALA A 2 55.18 9.12 20.00
C ALA A 2 54.93 7.83 19.22
N GLU A 3 54.07 7.89 18.20
CA GLU A 3 54.21 7.05 17.02
C GLU A 3 53.65 7.76 15.79
N SER A 4 54.41 7.64 14.71
CA SER A 4 54.58 8.60 13.63
C SER A 4 53.64 8.34 12.45
N GLU A 5 53.00 9.40 11.95
CA GLU A 5 52.34 9.42 10.64
C GLU A 5 53.37 9.18 9.51
N ARG A 6 53.13 8.14 8.72
CA ARG A 6 53.88 7.86 7.49
C ARG A 6 53.37 8.79 6.37
N LYS A 7 54.18 9.79 6.00
CA LYS A 7 54.01 10.55 4.75
C LYS A 7 54.61 9.75 3.59
N HIS A 8 53.76 9.36 2.64
CA HIS A 8 54.19 8.90 1.32
C HIS A 8 54.67 10.11 0.51
N ILE A 9 55.92 10.05 0.04
CA ILE A 9 56.46 10.93 -0.99
C ILE A 9 56.42 10.17 -2.31
N HIS A 10 55.92 10.78 -3.37
CA HIS A 10 56.31 10.45 -4.73
C HIS A 10 56.60 11.70 -5.56
N TYR A 11 57.57 11.47 -6.44
CA TYR A 11 58.45 12.39 -7.16
C TYR A 11 57.92 12.84 -8.52
N GLY A 12 58.49 13.95 -9.01
CA GLY A 12 58.66 14.22 -10.45
C GLY A 12 58.03 15.56 -10.87
N GLY A 13 58.74 16.50 -11.48
CA GLY A 13 60.09 16.48 -11.99
C GLY A 13 60.56 17.89 -12.33
N LEU A 14 61.88 18.05 -12.23
CA LEU A 14 62.66 19.23 -12.59
C LEU A 14 62.60 19.52 -14.10
N GLU A 15 62.59 20.82 -14.43
CA GLU A 15 63.45 21.53 -15.40
C GLU A 15 62.86 22.95 -15.52
N GLY A 16 63.57 24.06 -15.42
CA GLY A 16 64.98 24.36 -15.21
C GLY A 16 65.19 25.84 -15.56
N ALA A 17 66.01 26.52 -14.74
CA ALA A 17 66.98 27.55 -15.18
C ALA A 17 66.43 28.94 -15.63
N LEU A 18 66.97 30.13 -15.31
CA LEU A 18 68.27 30.60 -14.82
C LEU A 18 68.16 32.11 -14.43
N GLY A 19 69.15 32.61 -13.67
CA GLY A 19 69.55 34.04 -13.60
C GLY A 19 69.29 34.73 -12.26
N SER A 20 70.21 34.69 -11.27
CA SER A 20 71.34 35.62 -11.04
C SER A 20 70.90 37.06 -10.73
N ALA A 21 71.42 37.81 -9.75
CA ALA A 21 72.70 37.78 -9.06
C ALA A 21 72.63 38.61 -7.74
N HIS A 22 73.68 38.44 -6.93
CA HIS A 22 74.11 39.20 -5.75
C HIS A 22 73.88 40.73 -5.77
N ASP A 23 73.67 41.36 -4.60
CA ASP A 23 74.78 42.00 -3.86
C ASP A 23 74.46 42.33 -2.39
N LYS A 24 75.52 42.42 -1.59
CA LYS A 24 75.58 42.68 -0.14
C LYS A 24 75.39 44.18 0.20
N GLY A 25 75.01 44.49 1.43
CA GLY A 25 75.07 45.85 1.96
C GLY A 25 74.96 45.90 3.48
N ASP A 26 76.08 46.24 4.12
CA ASP A 26 76.35 46.35 5.55
C ASP A 26 75.66 47.56 6.22
N ALA A 27 75.60 47.55 7.56
CA ALA A 27 75.09 48.63 8.40
C ALA A 27 76.09 49.79 8.62
N PHE A 28 75.65 51.07 8.62
CA PHE A 28 75.81 52.06 9.72
C PHE A 28 75.47 53.54 9.35
N MET A 29 74.68 54.17 10.24
CA MET A 29 74.50 55.58 10.69
C MET A 29 74.35 56.83 9.77
N GLY A 30 73.19 57.49 9.95
CA GLY A 30 73.03 58.94 10.27
C GLY A 30 72.18 59.78 9.29
N PRO A 31 71.51 60.90 9.69
CA PRO A 31 71.01 61.34 11.00
C PRO A 31 69.47 61.53 11.05
N ASN A 32 68.93 61.65 12.27
CA ASN A 32 67.51 61.86 12.58
C ASN A 32 66.93 63.17 11.99
N ILE A 33 65.82 63.06 11.25
CA ILE A 33 64.85 64.15 11.05
C ILE A 33 63.48 63.63 11.52
N HIS A 34 62.89 64.31 12.51
CA HIS A 34 61.56 64.03 13.03
C HIS A 34 60.49 64.24 11.93
N MET A 35 59.77 63.19 11.54
CA MET A 35 58.54 63.28 10.72
C MET A 35 57.43 62.38 11.31
N SER A 36 57.07 62.59 12.56
CA SER A 36 55.94 61.90 13.23
C SER A 36 54.55 62.31 12.71
N SER A 37 54.48 63.13 11.66
CA SER A 37 53.23 63.56 11.00
C SER A 37 52.98 62.85 9.66
N VAL A 38 53.88 61.98 9.20
CA VAL A 38 53.75 61.30 7.89
C VAL A 38 53.43 59.81 8.03
N GLY A 39 53.70 59.19 9.19
CA GLY A 39 53.35 57.78 9.46
C GLY A 39 51.84 57.50 9.38
N ASP A 40 51.02 58.32 10.06
CA ASP A 40 49.56 58.12 10.08
C ASP A 40 48.90 58.33 8.69
N LEU A 41 49.49 59.19 7.85
CA LEU A 41 49.05 59.40 6.47
C LEU A 41 49.48 58.26 5.53
N VAL A 42 50.63 57.63 5.80
CA VAL A 42 51.15 56.50 5.01
C VAL A 42 50.44 55.20 5.39
N ASP A 43 50.09 54.99 6.66
CA ASP A 43 49.32 53.82 7.10
C ASP A 43 47.85 53.88 6.62
N GLN A 44 47.21 55.07 6.65
CA GLN A 44 45.90 55.26 6.00
C GLN A 44 45.97 55.05 4.48
N ALA A 45 47.01 55.57 3.81
CA ALA A 45 47.18 55.39 2.37
C ALA A 45 47.46 53.93 1.96
N THR A 46 48.14 53.15 2.80
CA THR A 46 48.40 51.73 2.53
C THR A 46 47.18 50.84 2.76
N GLU A 47 46.36 51.14 3.78
CA GLU A 47 45.05 50.48 3.96
C GLU A 47 44.08 50.80 2.82
N ASP A 48 44.02 52.06 2.40
CA ASP A 48 43.19 52.48 1.26
C ASP A 48 43.67 51.86 -0.05
N MET A 49 44.99 51.69 -0.25
CA MET A 49 45.56 51.01 -1.41
C MET A 49 45.26 49.49 -1.41
N MET A 50 45.26 48.84 -0.24
CA MET A 50 44.86 47.44 -0.10
C MET A 50 43.36 47.24 -0.35
N ARG A 51 42.50 48.14 0.14
CA ARG A 51 41.06 48.13 -0.17
C ARG A 51 40.80 48.39 -1.64
N ALA A 52 41.51 49.34 -2.25
CA ALA A 52 41.41 49.62 -3.68
C ALA A 52 41.86 48.42 -4.52
N ARG A 53 42.91 47.70 -4.10
CA ARG A 53 43.38 46.49 -4.76
C ARG A 53 42.37 45.34 -4.63
N GLN A 54 41.78 45.12 -3.46
CA GLN A 54 40.72 44.12 -3.28
C GLN A 54 39.49 44.45 -4.11
N GLN A 55 39.05 45.72 -4.13
CA GLN A 55 37.95 46.16 -4.97
C GLN A 55 38.24 45.98 -6.46
N HIS A 56 39.48 46.23 -6.89
CA HIS A 56 39.91 46.00 -8.26
C HIS A 56 39.95 44.50 -8.60
N GLU A 57 40.51 43.67 -7.73
CA GLU A 57 40.57 42.22 -7.90
C GLU A 57 39.16 41.58 -7.93
N ASP A 58 38.24 42.06 -7.09
CA ASP A 58 36.84 41.63 -7.10
C ASP A 58 36.09 42.12 -8.34
N ALA A 59 36.38 43.35 -8.81
CA ALA A 59 35.82 43.87 -10.06
C ALA A 59 36.32 43.07 -11.28
N VAL A 60 37.60 42.67 -11.30
CA VAL A 60 38.17 41.81 -12.35
C VAL A 60 37.53 40.42 -12.30
N ARG A 61 37.41 39.79 -11.13
CA ARG A 61 36.73 38.49 -10.99
C ARG A 61 35.26 38.55 -11.41
N ALA A 62 34.53 39.60 -11.04
CA ALA A 62 33.15 39.78 -11.47
C ALA A 62 33.04 40.00 -12.98
N PHE A 63 34.03 40.66 -13.60
CA PHE A 63 34.10 40.83 -15.05
C PHE A 63 34.39 39.50 -15.76
N GLU A 64 35.34 38.71 -15.26
CA GLU A 64 35.66 37.37 -15.77
C GLU A 64 34.48 36.41 -15.67
N GLN A 65 33.75 36.41 -14.54
CA GLN A 65 32.52 35.62 -14.37
C GLN A 65 31.43 36.06 -15.36
N LYS A 66 31.20 37.37 -15.52
CA LYS A 66 30.24 37.90 -16.50
C LYS A 66 30.65 37.58 -17.94
N ALA A 67 31.95 37.56 -18.24
CA ALA A 67 32.48 37.18 -19.54
C ALA A 67 32.24 35.69 -19.82
N SER A 68 32.52 34.80 -18.85
CA SER A 68 32.24 33.36 -18.93
C SER A 68 30.74 33.08 -19.14
N GLN A 69 29.87 33.77 -18.40
CA GLN A 69 28.41 33.67 -18.55
C GLN A 69 27.91 34.04 -19.95
N ARG A 70 28.53 35.02 -20.61
CA ARG A 70 28.14 35.46 -21.97
C ARG A 70 28.58 34.47 -23.06
N GLN A 71 29.66 33.73 -22.83
CA GLN A 71 30.17 32.73 -23.78
C GLN A 71 29.41 31.40 -23.70
N LEU A 72 28.68 31.14 -22.61
CA LEU A 72 27.96 29.89 -22.41
C LEU A 72 26.60 29.87 -23.11
N ALA A 73 26.47 28.97 -24.09
CA ALA A 73 25.22 28.69 -24.77
C ALA A 73 24.28 27.88 -23.85
N VAL A 74 23.26 28.54 -23.31
CA VAL A 74 22.20 27.88 -22.52
C VAL A 74 20.93 27.71 -23.35
N PRO A 75 20.27 26.54 -23.28
CA PRO A 75 19.02 26.28 -24.00
C PRO A 75 17.94 27.33 -23.77
N THR A 76 17.16 27.63 -24.81
CA THR A 76 16.06 28.60 -24.76
C THR A 76 14.75 28.02 -24.23
N GLY A 77 14.55 26.70 -24.29
CA GLY A 77 13.34 26.04 -23.81
C GLY A 77 13.33 25.79 -22.29
N ASP A 78 12.28 26.24 -21.60
CA ASP A 78 12.14 26.08 -20.12
C ASP A 78 12.17 24.61 -19.67
N ALA A 79 11.64 23.68 -20.45
CA ALA A 79 11.69 22.25 -20.15
C ALA A 79 13.13 21.70 -20.12
N GLN A 80 13.99 22.15 -21.05
CA GLN A 80 15.39 21.74 -21.11
C GLN A 80 16.21 22.39 -19.99
N VAL A 81 15.91 23.64 -19.65
CA VAL A 81 16.52 24.33 -18.49
C VAL A 81 16.20 23.56 -17.19
N LYS A 82 14.94 23.16 -16.99
CA LYS A 82 14.51 22.36 -15.84
C LYS A 82 15.17 20.98 -15.79
N ALA A 83 15.34 20.32 -16.94
CA ALA A 83 16.03 19.05 -17.02
C ALA A 83 17.50 19.17 -16.61
N LYS A 84 18.22 20.18 -17.13
CA LYS A 84 19.61 20.42 -16.73
C LYS A 84 19.77 20.83 -15.28
N LEU A 85 18.88 21.65 -14.73
CA LEU A 85 18.89 21.96 -13.28
C LEU A 85 18.72 20.69 -12.44
N ARG A 86 17.85 19.76 -12.87
CA ARG A 86 17.68 18.45 -12.24
C ARG A 86 18.94 17.58 -12.36
N GLU A 87 19.59 17.55 -13.53
CA GLU A 87 20.87 16.86 -13.72
C GLU A 87 21.96 17.42 -12.80
N PHE A 88 21.98 18.74 -12.58
CA PHE A 88 22.94 19.39 -11.69
C PHE A 88 22.62 19.24 -10.19
N GLY A 89 21.47 18.63 -9.84
CA GLY A 89 21.01 18.46 -8.45
C GLY A 89 20.48 19.74 -7.80
N GLU A 90 20.19 20.77 -8.59
CA GLU A 90 19.77 22.10 -8.12
C GLU A 90 18.24 22.21 -8.10
N PRO A 91 17.65 23.07 -7.24
CA PRO A 91 16.20 23.21 -7.17
C PRO A 91 15.63 23.65 -8.53
N VAL A 92 14.66 22.90 -9.07
CA VAL A 92 14.14 23.10 -10.44
C VAL A 92 13.41 24.45 -10.58
N CYS A 93 12.68 24.88 -9.55
CA CYS A 93 12.01 26.17 -9.50
C CYS A 93 12.18 26.76 -8.10
N VAL A 94 12.62 28.01 -8.01
CA VAL A 94 12.60 28.80 -6.77
C VAL A 94 11.30 29.60 -6.69
N PHE A 95 10.84 29.92 -5.48
CA PHE A 95 9.61 30.69 -5.27
C PHE A 95 9.72 32.09 -5.92
N GLY A 96 8.73 32.47 -6.73
CA GLY A 96 8.72 33.73 -7.47
C GLY A 96 9.55 33.73 -8.76
N GLU A 97 10.28 32.65 -9.06
CA GLU A 97 11.23 32.60 -10.18
C GLU A 97 10.54 32.41 -11.54
N GLY A 98 10.69 33.41 -12.41
CA GLY A 98 10.23 33.34 -13.80
C GLY A 98 11.09 32.40 -14.67
N PRO A 99 10.62 31.97 -15.86
CA PRO A 99 11.42 31.17 -16.79
C PRO A 99 12.74 31.82 -17.21
N TYR A 100 12.77 33.15 -17.27
CA TYR A 100 13.97 33.92 -17.60
C TYR A 100 15.02 33.87 -16.48
N GLU A 101 14.60 34.11 -15.23
CA GLU A 101 15.46 34.07 -14.05
C GLU A 101 16.03 32.67 -13.80
N ARG A 102 15.21 31.63 -14.02
CA ARG A 102 15.65 30.23 -13.98
C ARG A 102 16.76 29.92 -14.97
N ARG A 103 16.65 30.48 -16.18
CA ARG A 103 17.68 30.32 -17.21
C ARG A 103 18.96 31.05 -16.84
N ASP A 104 18.87 32.24 -16.25
CA ASP A 104 20.03 33.00 -15.80
C ASP A 104 20.71 32.35 -14.58
N ARG A 105 19.93 31.69 -13.71
CA ARG A 105 20.48 30.84 -12.66
C ARG A 105 21.21 29.62 -13.23
N LEU A 106 20.62 28.93 -14.21
CA LEU A 106 21.30 27.83 -14.90
C LEU A 106 22.60 28.30 -15.58
N ARG A 107 22.60 29.48 -16.20
CA ARG A 107 23.82 30.11 -16.77
C ARG A 107 24.88 30.34 -15.70
N THR A 108 24.49 30.86 -14.55
CA THR A 108 25.40 31.12 -13.42
C THR A 108 26.01 29.83 -12.89
N ILE A 109 25.19 28.78 -12.73
CA ILE A 109 25.64 27.45 -12.27
C ILE A 109 26.58 26.80 -13.28
N MET A 110 26.27 26.88 -14.58
CA MET A 110 27.14 26.37 -15.64
C MET A 110 28.47 27.11 -15.68
N ALA A 111 28.45 28.44 -15.54
CA ALA A 111 29.67 29.27 -15.51
C ALA A 111 30.59 28.97 -14.33
N GLY A 112 30.01 28.56 -13.19
CA GLY A 112 30.78 28.15 -12.02
C GLY A 112 31.36 26.73 -12.08
N ARG A 113 30.84 25.86 -12.96
CA ARG A 113 31.17 24.42 -13.00
C ARG A 113 31.98 23.99 -14.24
N THR A 114 32.34 24.89 -15.16
CA THR A 114 33.10 24.52 -16.36
C THR A 114 34.55 24.11 -16.07
N ALA A 115 34.74 22.84 -15.70
CA ALA A 115 35.87 21.96 -16.00
C ALA A 115 35.50 20.49 -15.67
N PRO A 116 36.17 19.49 -16.28
CA PRO A 116 35.80 18.85 -17.54
C PRO A 116 34.52 17.98 -17.44
N THR A 117 33.85 17.83 -18.57
CA THR A 117 32.67 16.96 -18.76
C THR A 117 33.00 15.49 -18.51
N VAL A 118 32.47 14.92 -17.44
CA VAL A 118 32.32 13.47 -17.32
C VAL A 118 31.09 13.09 -18.14
N ASP A 119 31.32 12.46 -19.29
CA ASP A 119 30.29 11.77 -20.05
C ASP A 119 29.77 10.57 -19.24
N THR A 120 28.76 10.78 -18.40
CA THR A 120 27.91 9.70 -17.91
C THR A 120 26.70 9.56 -18.82
N LYS A 121 26.91 8.95 -19.99
CA LYS A 121 25.86 8.13 -20.60
C LYS A 121 25.69 6.86 -19.76
N ARG A 122 25.07 6.98 -18.59
CA ARG A 122 24.38 5.84 -17.99
C ARG A 122 23.08 5.69 -18.75
N GLN A 123 23.16 4.93 -19.85
CA GLN A 123 21.98 4.20 -20.31
C GLN A 123 21.68 3.20 -19.20
N GLU A 124 20.74 3.55 -18.33
CA GLU A 124 19.98 2.55 -17.59
C GLU A 124 19.18 1.77 -18.64
N THR A 125 19.82 0.78 -19.24
CA THR A 125 19.09 -0.37 -19.73
C THR A 125 18.40 -0.93 -18.50
N ALA A 126 17.09 -0.71 -18.39
CA ALA A 126 16.22 -1.45 -17.51
C ALA A 126 16.38 -2.93 -17.92
N GLY A 127 17.40 -3.57 -17.34
CA GLY A 127 17.59 -5.01 -17.45
C GLY A 127 16.35 -5.64 -16.85
N ASP A 128 15.84 -6.67 -17.52
CA ASP A 128 14.88 -7.59 -16.95
C ASP A 128 15.32 -7.89 -15.50
N GLU A 129 14.48 -7.52 -14.54
CA GLU A 129 14.75 -7.76 -13.12
C GLU A 129 14.99 -9.27 -12.94
N ASP A 130 16.24 -9.68 -12.74
CA ASP A 130 16.62 -11.08 -12.56
C ASP A 130 15.87 -11.64 -11.34
N LEU A 131 14.90 -12.52 -11.60
CA LEU A 131 14.15 -13.23 -10.56
C LEU A 131 15.13 -14.06 -9.72
N PHE A 132 15.42 -13.60 -8.51
CA PHE A 132 16.26 -14.31 -7.54
C PHE A 132 15.44 -15.30 -6.73
N TYR A 133 15.98 -16.51 -6.53
CA TYR A 133 15.37 -17.54 -5.69
C TYR A 133 16.28 -17.84 -4.51
N THR A 134 15.71 -17.84 -3.31
CA THR A 134 16.36 -18.31 -2.08
C THR A 134 15.86 -19.70 -1.70
N GLU A 135 16.72 -20.50 -1.10
CA GLU A 135 16.30 -21.76 -0.49
C GLU A 135 15.36 -21.46 0.68
N GLY A 136 14.22 -22.16 0.72
CA GLY A 136 13.18 -21.97 1.75
C GLY A 136 13.32 -22.97 2.91
N LEU A 137 12.55 -22.74 3.97
CA LEU A 137 12.47 -23.61 5.14
C LEU A 137 11.83 -24.98 4.78
N GLU A 138 12.20 -26.04 5.50
CA GLU A 138 11.57 -27.36 5.34
C GLU A 138 10.10 -27.33 5.77
N GLU A 139 9.78 -26.57 6.82
CA GLU A 139 8.40 -26.31 7.26
C GLU A 139 7.53 -25.68 6.15
N LEU A 140 8.13 -24.82 5.32
CA LEU A 140 7.45 -24.23 4.17
C LEU A 140 7.15 -25.28 3.10
N LEU A 141 8.03 -26.26 2.90
CA LEU A 141 7.78 -27.36 1.97
C LEU A 141 6.61 -28.21 2.44
N GLU A 142 6.56 -28.57 3.72
CA GLU A 142 5.43 -29.32 4.29
C GLU A 142 4.11 -28.55 4.16
N ALA A 143 4.12 -27.26 4.49
CA ALA A 143 2.96 -26.38 4.33
C ALA A 143 2.50 -26.34 2.86
N ARG A 144 3.43 -26.24 1.90
CA ARG A 144 3.12 -26.24 0.46
C ARG A 144 2.49 -27.55 -0.01
N VAL A 145 2.97 -28.68 0.48
CA VAL A 145 2.40 -30.00 0.18
C VAL A 145 0.97 -30.08 0.72
N LYS A 146 0.74 -29.70 1.97
CA LYS A 146 -0.61 -29.65 2.57
C LYS A 146 -1.55 -28.72 1.81
N ILE A 147 -1.09 -27.53 1.43
CA ILE A 147 -1.85 -26.59 0.61
C ILE A 147 -2.19 -27.21 -0.75
N ALA A 148 -1.27 -27.95 -1.38
CA ALA A 148 -1.53 -28.64 -2.64
C ALA A 148 -2.56 -29.76 -2.50
N GLU A 149 -2.42 -30.62 -1.49
CA GLU A 149 -3.35 -31.69 -1.17
C GLU A 149 -4.75 -31.17 -0.85
N TRP A 150 -4.86 -30.01 -0.19
CA TRP A 150 -6.12 -29.38 0.13
C TRP A 150 -6.76 -28.67 -1.08
N SER A 151 -5.95 -27.95 -1.87
CA SER A 151 -6.43 -27.09 -2.95
C SER A 151 -6.84 -27.86 -4.21
N ILE A 152 -6.14 -28.96 -4.55
CA ILE A 152 -6.41 -29.72 -5.79
C ILE A 152 -7.81 -30.35 -5.79
N PRO A 153 -8.24 -31.08 -4.74
CA PRO A 153 -9.58 -31.66 -4.70
C PRO A 153 -10.68 -30.60 -4.68
N ARG A 154 -10.46 -29.47 -3.99
CA ARG A 154 -11.42 -28.36 -3.95
C ARG A 154 -11.55 -27.65 -5.29
N ALA A 155 -10.44 -27.41 -5.97
CA ALA A 155 -10.47 -26.87 -7.32
C ALA A 155 -11.24 -27.80 -8.27
N ASN A 156 -11.04 -29.12 -8.14
CA ASN A 156 -11.79 -30.09 -8.91
C ASN A 156 -13.29 -30.05 -8.56
N ALA A 157 -13.65 -30.09 -7.28
CA ALA A 157 -15.05 -30.04 -6.82
C ALA A 157 -15.76 -28.75 -7.28
N ARG A 158 -15.08 -27.61 -7.22
CA ARG A 158 -15.56 -26.32 -7.73
C ARG A 158 -15.81 -26.37 -9.24
N LEU A 159 -14.86 -26.90 -10.02
CA LEU A 159 -15.00 -27.04 -11.47
C LEU A 159 -16.11 -28.03 -11.85
N ILE A 160 -16.29 -29.11 -11.09
CA ILE A 160 -17.39 -30.06 -11.27
C ILE A 160 -18.73 -29.39 -10.96
N LYS A 161 -18.84 -28.65 -9.85
CA LYS A 161 -20.05 -27.88 -9.49
C LYS A 161 -20.41 -26.87 -10.59
N GLU A 162 -19.43 -26.15 -11.10
CA GLU A 162 -19.60 -25.20 -12.20
C GLU A 162 -20.07 -25.90 -13.49
N ARG A 163 -19.47 -27.04 -13.87
CA ARG A 163 -19.90 -27.81 -15.04
C ARG A 163 -21.32 -28.32 -14.88
N ARG A 164 -21.66 -28.78 -13.68
CA ARG A 164 -23.00 -29.28 -13.34
C ARG A 164 -24.04 -28.16 -13.46
N GLN A 165 -23.78 -26.99 -12.86
CA GLN A 165 -24.67 -25.82 -12.99
C GLN A 165 -24.87 -25.43 -14.47
N ARG A 166 -23.81 -25.43 -15.29
CA ARG A 166 -23.92 -25.12 -16.73
C ARG A 166 -24.66 -26.17 -17.57
N LEU A 167 -24.77 -27.40 -17.09
CA LEU A 167 -25.45 -28.50 -17.78
C LEU A 167 -26.91 -28.64 -17.34
N GLU A 168 -27.19 -28.37 -16.05
CA GLU A 168 -28.51 -28.53 -15.45
C GLU A 168 -29.38 -27.26 -15.56
N GLU A 169 -28.79 -26.07 -15.43
CA GLU A 169 -29.53 -24.80 -15.44
C GLU A 169 -29.46 -24.14 -16.82
N ASP A 170 -30.63 -23.80 -17.38
CA ASP A 170 -30.71 -22.97 -18.57
C ASP A 170 -30.16 -21.56 -18.23
N PRO A 171 -29.21 -21.01 -19.01
CA PRO A 171 -28.60 -19.71 -18.70
C PRO A 171 -29.62 -18.58 -18.54
N MET A 172 -30.69 -18.60 -19.33
CA MET A 172 -31.76 -17.61 -19.30
C MET A 172 -32.58 -17.69 -17.99
N GLU A 173 -32.84 -18.89 -17.48
CA GLU A 173 -33.57 -19.08 -16.23
C GLU A 173 -32.72 -18.68 -15.03
N HIS A 174 -31.42 -18.99 -15.06
CA HIS A 174 -30.47 -18.56 -14.04
C HIS A 174 -30.39 -17.03 -13.98
N GLU A 175 -30.21 -16.37 -15.12
CA GLU A 175 -30.17 -14.91 -15.22
C GLU A 175 -31.48 -14.27 -14.74
N GLY A 176 -32.63 -14.80 -15.18
CA GLY A 176 -33.94 -14.35 -14.71
C GLY A 176 -34.20 -14.60 -13.21
N SER A 177 -33.59 -15.62 -12.62
CA SER A 177 -33.62 -15.87 -11.17
C SER A 177 -32.79 -14.83 -10.40
N VAL A 178 -31.59 -14.53 -10.89
CA VAL A 178 -30.71 -13.49 -10.32
C VAL A 178 -31.36 -12.12 -10.41
N ASP A 179 -31.99 -11.77 -11.53
CA ASP A 179 -32.67 -10.49 -11.72
C ASP A 179 -33.86 -10.32 -10.77
N ARG A 180 -34.68 -11.36 -10.60
CA ARG A 180 -35.78 -11.36 -9.62
C ARG A 180 -35.26 -11.14 -8.20
N TYR A 181 -34.15 -11.80 -7.85
CA TYR A 181 -33.51 -11.63 -6.55
C TYR A 181 -32.94 -10.22 -6.36
N CYS A 182 -32.30 -9.66 -7.39
CA CYS A 182 -31.80 -8.29 -7.36
C CYS A 182 -32.94 -7.27 -7.20
N ALA A 183 -34.04 -7.44 -7.92
CA ALA A 183 -35.23 -6.59 -7.79
C ALA A 183 -35.85 -6.68 -6.39
N PHE A 184 -35.88 -7.87 -5.79
CA PHE A 184 -36.32 -8.08 -4.42
C PHE A 184 -35.44 -7.29 -3.42
N LEU A 185 -34.11 -7.39 -3.54
CA LEU A 185 -33.17 -6.66 -2.69
C LEU A 185 -33.31 -5.15 -2.86
N GLN A 186 -33.45 -4.68 -4.10
CA GLN A 186 -33.63 -3.26 -4.38
C GLN A 186 -34.84 -2.66 -3.66
N LYS A 187 -35.94 -3.42 -3.57
CA LYS A 187 -37.17 -2.97 -2.92
C LYS A 187 -37.12 -3.07 -1.39
N ASN A 188 -36.52 -4.14 -0.86
CA ASN A 188 -36.72 -4.53 0.53
C ASN A 188 -35.53 -4.24 1.46
N MET A 189 -34.36 -3.86 0.93
CA MET A 189 -33.18 -3.55 1.75
C MET A 189 -33.32 -2.21 2.49
N VAL A 190 -33.32 -2.26 3.82
CA VAL A 190 -33.45 -1.11 4.73
C VAL A 190 -32.44 -1.23 5.87
N ALA A 191 -31.99 -0.10 6.43
CA ALA A 191 -31.19 -0.08 7.66
C ALA A 191 -32.08 -0.48 8.85
N GLU A 192 -31.74 -1.57 9.52
CA GLU A 192 -32.52 -2.10 10.66
C GLU A 192 -32.00 -1.53 11.98
N VAL A 193 -30.67 -1.55 12.16
CA VAL A 193 -30.03 -1.12 13.40
C VAL A 193 -28.84 -0.21 13.10
N SER A 194 -28.70 0.84 13.89
CA SER A 194 -27.54 1.73 13.91
C SER A 194 -27.06 1.84 15.35
N GLN A 195 -25.81 1.49 15.60
CA GLN A 195 -25.24 1.51 16.95
C GLN A 195 -23.86 2.14 16.95
N VAL A 196 -23.52 2.80 18.05
CA VAL A 196 -22.18 3.36 18.27
C VAL A 196 -21.24 2.23 18.66
N GLY A 197 -20.19 2.03 17.87
CA GLY A 197 -19.20 1.00 18.14
C GLY A 197 -18.20 1.43 19.19
N ASP A 198 -17.57 2.61 19.05
CA ASP A 198 -16.49 3.04 19.93
C ASP A 198 -16.27 4.56 19.95
N GLU A 199 -15.36 5.06 20.80
CA GLU A 199 -15.01 6.49 20.84
C GLU A 199 -14.24 6.96 19.61
N ARG A 200 -13.51 6.04 18.97
CA ARG A 200 -12.73 6.26 17.75
C ARG A 200 -13.41 5.63 16.52
N PRO A 201 -13.07 6.10 15.31
CA PRO A 201 -13.55 5.52 14.07
C PRO A 201 -13.31 4.01 13.99
N LEU A 202 -14.30 3.30 13.45
CA LEU A 202 -14.19 1.88 13.19
C LEU A 202 -13.53 1.64 11.82
N THR A 203 -12.73 0.58 11.69
CA THR A 203 -11.91 0.32 10.49
C THR A 203 -12.43 -0.78 9.60
N GLN A 204 -12.85 -1.89 10.18
CA GLN A 204 -13.33 -3.05 9.44
C GLN A 204 -14.42 -3.75 10.26
N GLY A 205 -15.39 -4.30 9.55
CA GLY A 205 -16.42 -5.18 10.11
C GLY A 205 -16.45 -6.49 9.35
N LYS A 206 -16.46 -7.62 10.04
CA LYS A 206 -16.55 -8.95 9.42
C LYS A 206 -17.54 -9.84 10.15
N PHE A 207 -18.37 -10.54 9.38
CA PHE A 207 -19.25 -11.56 9.94
C PHE A 207 -18.49 -12.83 10.25
N SER A 208 -18.90 -13.52 11.31
CA SER A 208 -18.47 -14.88 11.57
C SER A 208 -18.99 -15.83 10.48
N PRO A 209 -18.29 -16.95 10.21
CA PRO A 209 -18.72 -17.95 9.22
C PRO A 209 -20.13 -18.53 9.46
N ASP A 210 -20.60 -18.53 10.70
CA ASP A 210 -21.95 -18.95 11.10
C ASP A 210 -23.02 -17.85 11.03
N ALA A 211 -22.62 -16.62 10.69
CA ALA A 211 -23.48 -15.45 10.59
C ALA A 211 -24.14 -14.99 11.91
N GLN A 212 -23.72 -15.50 13.07
CA GLN A 212 -24.31 -15.16 14.37
C GLN A 212 -23.62 -13.98 15.06
N LEU A 213 -22.34 -13.76 14.75
CA LEU A 213 -21.53 -12.71 15.33
C LEU A 213 -21.03 -11.77 14.23
N PHE A 214 -20.84 -10.51 14.62
CA PHE A 214 -20.18 -9.51 13.82
C PHE A 214 -19.02 -8.94 14.62
N CYS A 215 -17.83 -8.96 14.04
CA CYS A 215 -16.65 -8.40 14.67
C CYS A 215 -16.33 -7.04 14.07
N THR A 216 -16.05 -6.06 14.91
CA THR A 216 -15.60 -4.73 14.50
C THR A 216 -14.25 -4.41 15.12
N SER A 217 -13.36 -3.82 14.32
CA SER A 217 -12.11 -3.21 14.78
C SER A 217 -12.21 -1.69 14.83
N SER A 218 -11.50 -1.09 15.79
CA SER A 218 -11.44 0.35 16.01
C SER A 218 -10.01 0.89 16.02
N TRP A 219 -9.86 2.17 15.68
CA TRP A 219 -8.61 2.93 15.81
C TRP A 219 -8.11 3.12 17.24
N SER A 220 -8.89 2.73 18.23
CA SER A 220 -8.50 2.66 19.64
C SER A 220 -7.72 1.39 19.99
N GLY A 221 -7.63 0.42 19.08
CA GLY A 221 -7.07 -0.91 19.37
C GLY A 221 -8.09 -1.87 20.00
N PHE A 222 -9.35 -1.46 20.15
CA PHE A 222 -10.43 -2.34 20.59
C PHE A 222 -10.99 -3.18 19.44
N ILE A 223 -11.27 -4.44 19.77
CA ILE A 223 -12.02 -5.38 18.94
C ILE A 223 -13.30 -5.71 19.69
N LYS A 224 -14.46 -5.45 19.07
CA LYS A 224 -15.77 -5.68 19.67
C LYS A 224 -16.55 -6.71 18.88
N LEU A 225 -17.23 -7.61 19.59
CA LEU A 225 -18.13 -8.59 19.02
C LEU A 225 -19.56 -8.20 19.31
N TRP A 226 -20.39 -8.31 18.29
CA TRP A 226 -21.79 -7.96 18.30
C TRP A 226 -22.61 -9.17 17.92
N LYS A 227 -23.70 -9.41 18.63
CA LYS A 227 -24.66 -10.44 18.25
C LYS A 227 -25.51 -9.95 17.08
N VAL A 228 -25.70 -10.80 16.08
CA VAL A 228 -26.57 -10.54 14.93
C VAL A 228 -27.89 -11.29 15.16
N PRO A 229 -29.08 -10.68 14.95
CA PRO A 229 -29.36 -9.32 14.46
C PRO A 229 -29.48 -8.22 15.53
N SER A 230 -29.56 -8.58 16.82
CA SER A 230 -29.91 -7.65 17.90
C SER A 230 -28.90 -6.51 18.13
N CYS A 231 -27.70 -6.62 17.57
CA CYS A 231 -26.62 -5.65 17.70
C CYS A 231 -26.28 -5.41 19.18
N GLU A 232 -26.26 -6.45 20.00
CA GLU A 232 -25.83 -6.35 21.39
C GLU A 232 -24.33 -6.66 21.48
N PRO A 233 -23.53 -5.83 22.18
CA PRO A 233 -22.12 -6.12 22.37
C PRO A 233 -21.97 -7.33 23.29
N THR A 234 -21.32 -8.38 22.80
CA THR A 234 -21.08 -9.62 23.57
C THR A 234 -19.72 -9.61 24.26
N LEU A 235 -18.68 -9.15 23.56
CA LEU A 235 -17.31 -9.15 24.04
C LEU A 235 -16.58 -7.91 23.56
N THR A 236 -15.81 -7.27 24.45
CA THR A 236 -14.87 -6.21 24.11
C THR A 236 -13.47 -6.67 24.49
N ILE A 237 -12.60 -6.77 23.50
CA ILE A 237 -11.20 -7.17 23.67
C ILE A 237 -10.33 -5.93 23.47
N ARG A 238 -9.49 -5.62 24.46
CA ARG A 238 -8.43 -4.62 24.31
C ARG A 238 -7.20 -5.32 23.77
N GLY A 239 -7.05 -5.28 22.46
CA GLY A 239 -6.07 -6.14 21.81
C GLY A 239 -4.75 -5.47 21.47
N HIS A 240 -4.79 -4.20 21.11
CA HIS A 240 -3.66 -3.49 20.53
C HIS A 240 -3.41 -2.16 21.22
N GLU A 241 -2.19 -1.67 21.12
CA GLU A 241 -1.79 -0.38 21.68
C GLU A 241 -2.06 0.77 20.69
N ASP A 242 -1.95 0.51 19.39
CA ASP A 242 -2.25 1.45 18.31
C ASP A 242 -3.51 1.03 17.51
N ARG A 243 -3.75 1.71 16.39
CA ARG A 243 -4.91 1.56 15.51
C ARG A 243 -4.98 0.14 14.94
N CYS A 244 -6.08 -0.55 15.22
CA CYS A 244 -6.38 -1.83 14.59
C CYS A 244 -6.90 -1.60 13.16
N HIS A 245 -6.25 -2.21 12.17
CA HIS A 245 -6.56 -2.04 10.75
C HIS A 245 -7.50 -3.11 10.20
N SER A 246 -7.33 -4.36 10.64
CA SER A 246 -8.06 -5.48 10.05
C SER A 246 -8.32 -6.59 11.05
N VAL A 247 -9.46 -7.26 10.85
CA VAL A 247 -9.84 -8.47 11.58
C VAL A 247 -10.29 -9.52 10.58
N ALA A 248 -9.90 -10.77 10.84
CA ALA A 248 -10.36 -11.93 10.10
C ALA A 248 -10.87 -13.02 11.05
N TRP A 249 -11.87 -13.76 10.60
CA TRP A 249 -12.40 -14.92 11.29
C TRP A 249 -11.72 -16.20 10.81
N HIS A 250 -11.49 -17.12 11.75
CA HIS A 250 -11.05 -18.47 11.42
C HIS A 250 -12.17 -19.22 10.68
N PRO A 251 -11.88 -19.92 9.56
CA PRO A 251 -12.90 -20.62 8.76
C PRO A 251 -13.69 -21.69 9.53
N SER A 252 -13.11 -22.26 10.58
CA SER A 252 -13.75 -23.30 11.41
C SER A 252 -14.66 -22.72 12.50
N CYS A 253 -14.66 -21.40 12.71
CA CYS A 253 -15.45 -20.77 13.76
C CYS A 253 -16.95 -20.95 13.48
N ARG A 254 -17.58 -21.89 14.20
CA ARG A 254 -19.01 -22.17 14.17
C ARG A 254 -19.56 -22.23 15.60
N GLY A 255 -20.67 -21.53 15.85
CA GLY A 255 -21.44 -21.55 17.08
C GLY A 255 -21.40 -20.22 17.86
N THR A 256 -22.35 -20.06 18.78
CA THR A 256 -22.34 -18.98 19.76
C THR A 256 -21.43 -19.31 20.95
N PRO A 257 -20.79 -18.31 21.59
CA PRO A 257 -20.11 -18.50 22.86
C PRO A 257 -21.06 -19.08 23.94
N PRO A 258 -20.54 -19.81 24.95
CA PRO A 258 -19.14 -20.00 25.28
C PRO A 258 -18.53 -21.12 24.45
N PHE A 259 -17.33 -20.85 23.95
CA PHE A 259 -16.65 -21.81 23.13
C PHE A 259 -15.71 -22.69 23.96
N GLU A 260 -15.79 -24.00 23.78
CA GLU A 260 -14.88 -24.93 24.43
C GLU A 260 -13.53 -25.00 23.67
N GLY A 261 -12.43 -24.99 24.43
CA GLY A 261 -11.06 -25.15 23.94
C GLY A 261 -10.30 -23.86 23.58
N LYS A 262 -8.97 -23.92 23.70
CA LYS A 262 -8.01 -22.86 23.31
C LYS A 262 -7.72 -22.91 21.80
N THR A 263 -8.75 -22.73 20.98
CA THR A 263 -8.58 -22.66 19.52
C THR A 263 -8.58 -21.21 19.04
N VAL A 264 -7.74 -20.91 18.05
CA VAL A 264 -7.69 -19.60 17.41
C VAL A 264 -8.96 -19.39 16.59
N ARG A 265 -9.72 -18.33 16.90
CA ARG A 265 -10.98 -18.02 16.22
C ARG A 265 -10.96 -16.68 15.49
N LEU A 266 -10.12 -15.75 15.92
CA LEU A 266 -9.94 -14.46 15.30
C LEU A 266 -8.46 -14.14 15.16
N ALA A 267 -8.12 -13.43 14.10
CA ALA A 267 -6.85 -12.74 13.96
C ALA A 267 -7.09 -11.27 13.74
N SER A 268 -6.21 -10.44 14.28
CA SER A 268 -6.31 -8.98 14.15
C SER A 268 -4.95 -8.38 13.88
N ALA A 269 -4.91 -7.39 12.98
CA ALA A 269 -3.73 -6.62 12.64
C ALA A 269 -3.84 -5.18 13.15
N SER A 270 -2.68 -4.63 13.51
CA SER A 270 -2.57 -3.29 14.06
C SER A 270 -1.39 -2.53 13.45
N ALA A 271 -1.40 -1.23 13.71
CA ALA A 271 -0.36 -0.30 13.32
C ALA A 271 0.93 -0.45 14.13
N ASP A 272 0.90 -1.18 15.24
CA ASP A 272 2.06 -1.53 16.09
C ASP A 272 2.91 -2.69 15.52
N SER A 273 2.72 -3.01 14.24
CA SER A 273 3.37 -4.12 13.52
C SER A 273 3.03 -5.52 14.04
N ARG A 274 2.11 -5.65 15.00
CA ARG A 274 1.72 -6.94 15.59
C ARG A 274 0.47 -7.52 14.95
N VAL A 275 0.42 -8.85 14.91
CA VAL A 275 -0.80 -9.61 14.60
C VAL A 275 -1.14 -10.50 15.78
N ASN A 276 -2.30 -10.27 16.37
CA ASN A 276 -2.76 -11.00 17.56
C ASN A 276 -3.79 -12.06 17.16
N LEU A 277 -3.60 -13.27 17.70
CA LEU A 277 -4.52 -14.40 17.57
C LEU A 277 -5.35 -14.53 18.84
N TRP A 278 -6.67 -14.65 18.71
CA TRP A 278 -7.58 -14.63 19.86
C TRP A 278 -8.31 -15.95 20.06
N CYS A 279 -8.40 -16.35 21.33
CA CYS A 279 -9.42 -17.26 21.83
C CYS A 279 -10.58 -16.42 22.36
N LEU A 280 -11.79 -16.63 21.87
CA LEU A 280 -12.99 -15.86 22.27
C LEU A 280 -13.40 -16.03 23.74
N THR A 281 -12.74 -16.93 24.47
CA THR A 281 -13.01 -17.22 25.88
C THR A 281 -12.14 -16.37 26.82
N GLU A 282 -10.98 -15.92 26.35
CA GLU A 282 -10.01 -15.16 27.15
C GLU A 282 -9.92 -13.72 26.63
N SER A 283 -9.67 -12.76 27.52
CA SER A 283 -9.48 -11.35 27.13
C SER A 283 -8.05 -11.06 26.63
N GLN A 284 -7.13 -12.01 26.84
CA GLN A 284 -5.75 -11.92 26.39
C GLN A 284 -5.57 -12.64 25.04
N PRO A 285 -4.62 -12.19 24.20
CA PRO A 285 -4.31 -12.90 22.97
C PRO A 285 -3.69 -14.26 23.30
N LEU A 286 -4.02 -15.29 22.52
CA LEU A 286 -3.37 -16.60 22.62
C LEU A 286 -1.89 -16.48 22.25
N ASN A 287 -1.63 -15.95 21.06
CA ASN A 287 -0.31 -15.75 20.49
C ASN A 287 -0.23 -14.38 19.83
N VAL A 288 0.96 -13.79 19.85
CA VAL A 288 1.31 -12.54 19.18
C VAL A 288 2.35 -12.88 18.12
N LEU A 289 2.06 -12.56 16.86
CA LEU A 289 2.98 -12.71 15.74
C LEU A 289 3.74 -11.40 15.56
N GLU A 290 5.05 -11.45 15.78
CA GLU A 290 5.98 -10.34 15.60
C GLU A 290 6.95 -10.70 14.46
N GLY A 291 7.14 -9.78 13.52
CA GLY A 291 8.05 -10.00 12.37
C GLY A 291 7.94 -8.94 11.28
N HIS A 292 6.84 -8.18 11.24
CA HIS A 292 6.72 -7.00 10.37
C HIS A 292 7.51 -5.81 10.93
N GLU A 293 8.17 -5.06 10.05
CA GLU A 293 8.93 -3.87 10.45
C GLU A 293 8.04 -2.62 10.56
N ASP A 294 6.98 -2.57 9.74
CA ASP A 294 6.02 -1.46 9.70
C ASP A 294 4.60 -2.00 9.92
N ARG A 295 3.62 -1.09 9.98
CA ARG A 295 2.21 -1.38 10.25
C ARG A 295 1.62 -2.46 9.34
N VAL A 296 0.83 -3.34 9.94
CA VAL A 296 0.12 -4.41 9.23
C VAL A 296 -1.25 -3.90 8.80
N ASN A 297 -1.55 -4.01 7.51
CA ASN A 297 -2.77 -3.46 6.92
C ASN A 297 -3.93 -4.45 6.93
N ARG A 298 -3.73 -5.64 6.34
CA ARG A 298 -4.77 -6.66 6.20
C ARG A 298 -4.27 -8.03 6.61
N VAL A 299 -5.19 -8.81 7.18
CA VAL A 299 -4.99 -10.18 7.63
C VAL A 299 -6.08 -11.05 7.01
N VAL A 300 -5.70 -12.22 6.50
CA VAL A 300 -6.64 -13.17 5.88
C VAL A 300 -6.23 -14.60 6.26
N PHE A 301 -7.19 -15.40 6.70
CA PHE A 301 -6.96 -16.83 6.92
C PHE A 301 -6.94 -17.59 5.60
N HIS A 302 -6.02 -18.56 5.49
CA HIS A 302 -6.14 -19.60 4.49
C HIS A 302 -7.42 -20.41 4.76
N PRO A 303 -8.19 -20.84 3.75
CA PRO A 303 -9.48 -21.49 4.02
C PRO A 303 -9.39 -22.90 4.66
N MET A 304 -8.18 -23.47 4.74
CA MET A 304 -7.88 -24.63 5.60
C MET A 304 -7.88 -24.29 7.09
N GLY A 305 -7.57 -23.03 7.45
CA GLY A 305 -7.49 -22.55 8.83
C GLY A 305 -6.16 -22.80 9.53
N GLU A 306 -5.17 -23.41 8.88
CA GLU A 306 -3.84 -23.64 9.48
C GLU A 306 -2.86 -22.49 9.23
N HIS A 307 -3.05 -21.74 8.15
CA HIS A 307 -2.15 -20.65 7.78
C HIS A 307 -2.84 -19.30 7.77
N LEU A 308 -2.05 -18.25 8.03
CA LEU A 308 -2.48 -16.86 8.04
C LEU A 308 -1.62 -16.05 7.07
N VAL A 309 -2.27 -15.26 6.22
CA VAL A 309 -1.60 -14.30 5.34
C VAL A 309 -1.73 -12.91 5.94
N THR A 310 -0.61 -12.19 5.96
CA THR A 310 -0.51 -10.83 6.50
C THR A 310 0.18 -9.92 5.49
N THR A 311 -0.24 -8.66 5.43
CA THR A 311 0.29 -7.66 4.51
C THR A 311 0.73 -6.43 5.26
N SER A 312 1.90 -5.90 4.91
CA SER A 312 2.54 -4.83 5.65
C SER A 312 2.96 -3.67 4.77
N HIS A 313 3.22 -2.55 5.42
CA HIS A 313 3.78 -1.38 4.79
C HIS A 313 5.24 -1.52 4.36
N ASP A 314 5.95 -2.54 4.84
CA ASP A 314 7.34 -2.89 4.47
C ASP A 314 7.48 -3.43 3.04
N MET A 315 6.44 -3.32 2.20
CA MET A 315 6.37 -3.80 0.81
C MET A 315 6.35 -5.33 0.67
N SER A 316 6.35 -6.05 1.79
CA SER A 316 6.27 -7.50 1.84
C SER A 316 4.89 -7.98 2.28
N TRP A 317 4.64 -9.26 2.01
CA TRP A 317 3.57 -10.00 2.66
C TRP A 317 4.14 -11.30 3.21
N ARG A 318 3.59 -11.74 4.35
CA ARG A 318 4.08 -12.91 5.08
C ARG A 318 3.01 -13.98 5.21
N LEU A 319 3.42 -15.25 5.13
CA LEU A 319 2.62 -16.43 5.47
C LEU A 319 3.08 -16.96 6.83
N TRP A 320 2.13 -17.17 7.73
CA TRP A 320 2.38 -17.68 9.07
C TRP A 320 1.71 -19.03 9.26
N ASP A 321 2.35 -19.89 10.04
CA ASP A 321 1.69 -21.06 10.59
C ASP A 321 1.02 -20.72 11.93
N ILE A 322 -0.24 -21.11 12.10
CA ILE A 322 -1.01 -20.78 13.31
C ILE A 322 -0.62 -21.65 14.49
N ALA A 323 -0.27 -22.91 14.24
CA ALA A 323 0.04 -23.88 15.30
C ALA A 323 1.38 -23.55 15.98
N THR A 324 2.40 -23.28 15.17
CA THR A 324 3.75 -22.95 15.65
C THR A 324 3.97 -21.45 15.83
N SER A 325 3.13 -20.60 15.24
CA SER A 325 3.29 -19.14 15.23
C SER A 325 4.61 -18.66 14.60
N THR A 326 5.16 -19.45 13.67
CA THR A 326 6.38 -19.13 12.92
C THR A 326 6.05 -18.50 11.56
N GLU A 327 6.98 -17.67 11.06
CA GLU A 327 6.94 -17.16 9.71
C GLU A 327 7.45 -18.22 8.73
N LEU A 328 6.57 -18.67 7.82
CA LEU A 328 6.90 -19.68 6.82
C LEU A 328 7.45 -19.07 5.52
N LEU A 329 6.89 -17.93 5.10
CA LEU A 329 7.22 -17.29 3.84
C LEU A 329 7.27 -15.77 4.02
N LEU A 330 8.42 -15.18 3.69
CA LEU A 330 8.56 -13.76 3.40
C LEU A 330 8.52 -13.58 1.89
N GLN A 331 7.58 -12.79 1.38
CA GLN A 331 7.49 -12.53 -0.05
C GLN A 331 7.54 -11.04 -0.36
N GLU A 332 8.61 -10.67 -1.05
CA GLU A 332 8.79 -9.37 -1.67
C GLU A 332 8.39 -9.41 -3.15
N GLY A 333 8.11 -8.24 -3.71
CA GLY A 333 7.85 -8.10 -5.14
C GLY A 333 6.98 -6.91 -5.51
N HIS A 334 6.37 -6.22 -4.53
CA HIS A 334 5.75 -4.92 -4.77
C HIS A 334 6.77 -3.79 -4.61
N SER A 335 6.69 -2.78 -5.48
CA SER A 335 7.56 -1.59 -5.40
C SER A 335 7.04 -0.54 -4.40
N ARG A 336 5.86 -0.79 -3.83
CA ARG A 336 5.18 0.08 -2.87
C ARG A 336 4.54 -0.75 -1.77
N PRO A 337 4.18 -0.13 -0.64
CA PRO A 337 3.54 -0.80 0.49
C PRO A 337 2.34 -1.65 0.08
N VAL A 338 2.21 -2.84 0.67
CA VAL A 338 1.12 -3.78 0.39
C VAL A 338 -0.05 -3.49 1.32
N TYR A 339 -1.22 -3.25 0.76
CA TYR A 339 -2.40 -2.84 1.54
C TYR A 339 -3.47 -3.92 1.62
N GLY A 340 -3.94 -4.42 0.49
CA GLY A 340 -4.99 -5.45 0.46
C GLY A 340 -4.44 -6.86 0.26
N ALA A 341 -5.10 -7.84 0.89
CA ALA A 341 -4.93 -9.26 0.64
C ALA A 341 -6.28 -9.95 0.47
N ALA A 342 -6.33 -10.95 -0.40
CA ALA A 342 -7.47 -11.85 -0.53
C ALA A 342 -6.97 -13.27 -0.85
N MET A 343 -7.61 -14.26 -0.24
CA MET A 343 -7.35 -15.68 -0.50
C MET A 343 -8.34 -16.21 -1.52
N HIS A 344 -7.86 -17.00 -2.47
CA HIS A 344 -8.74 -17.72 -3.37
C HIS A 344 -9.56 -18.78 -2.60
N PRO A 345 -10.83 -19.04 -2.94
CA PRO A 345 -11.67 -20.02 -2.22
C PRO A 345 -11.10 -21.45 -2.17
N ASP A 346 -10.34 -21.82 -3.21
CA ASP A 346 -9.58 -23.08 -3.27
C ASP A 346 -8.24 -23.03 -2.54
N GLY A 347 -7.84 -21.90 -1.96
CA GLY A 347 -6.61 -21.74 -1.16
C GLY A 347 -5.29 -21.86 -1.91
N SER A 348 -5.33 -22.18 -3.21
CA SER A 348 -4.12 -22.25 -4.03
C SER A 348 -3.45 -20.91 -4.25
N LEU A 349 -4.24 -19.83 -4.37
CA LEU A 349 -3.76 -18.51 -4.77
C LEU A 349 -3.99 -17.46 -3.69
N VAL A 350 -3.07 -16.50 -3.61
CA VAL A 350 -3.22 -15.25 -2.85
C VAL A 350 -3.18 -14.08 -3.82
N ALA A 351 -4.13 -13.17 -3.73
CA ALA A 351 -4.03 -11.86 -4.37
C ALA A 351 -3.58 -10.83 -3.34
N THR A 352 -2.60 -10.01 -3.71
CA THR A 352 -2.08 -8.91 -2.90
C THR A 352 -2.08 -7.64 -3.72
N SER A 353 -2.31 -6.50 -3.08
CA SER A 353 -2.40 -5.20 -3.74
C SER A 353 -1.45 -4.21 -3.12
N ASP A 354 -0.86 -3.36 -3.96
CA ASP A 354 0.01 -2.29 -3.52
C ASP A 354 -0.69 -0.91 -3.54
N LEU A 355 -0.02 0.05 -2.90
CA LEU A 355 -0.34 1.48 -3.02
C LEU A 355 0.15 2.09 -4.36
N GLY A 356 0.62 1.27 -5.30
CA GLY A 356 1.08 1.65 -6.64
C GLY A 356 0.05 1.45 -7.74
N GLY A 357 -1.04 0.73 -7.47
CA GLY A 357 -2.05 0.39 -8.47
C GLY A 357 -1.85 -0.96 -9.15
N VAL A 358 -0.90 -1.77 -8.66
CA VAL A 358 -0.59 -3.12 -9.13
C VAL A 358 -1.14 -4.14 -8.14
N VAL A 359 -1.85 -5.12 -8.67
CA VAL A 359 -2.28 -6.29 -7.91
C VAL A 359 -1.46 -7.48 -8.39
N ARG A 360 -0.85 -8.24 -7.49
CA ARG A 360 -0.10 -9.46 -7.82
C ARG A 360 -0.83 -10.67 -7.29
N VAL A 361 -0.97 -11.68 -8.14
CA VAL A 361 -1.51 -12.99 -7.76
C VAL A 361 -0.36 -13.98 -7.64
N TRP A 362 -0.26 -14.59 -6.47
CA TRP A 362 0.79 -15.52 -6.06
C TRP A 362 0.21 -16.94 -5.98
N ASP A 363 0.99 -17.93 -6.40
CA ASP A 363 0.71 -19.34 -6.09
C ASP A 363 1.41 -19.71 -4.79
N LEU A 364 0.65 -20.13 -3.77
CA LEU A 364 1.25 -20.55 -2.50
C LEU A 364 2.12 -21.80 -2.64
N ARG A 365 1.78 -22.68 -3.58
CA ARG A 365 2.46 -23.98 -3.75
C ARG A 365 3.83 -23.81 -4.39
N SER A 366 3.95 -22.88 -5.33
CA SER A 366 5.23 -22.62 -6.02
C SER A 366 5.99 -21.40 -5.49
N GLY A 367 5.32 -20.51 -4.75
CA GLY A 367 5.87 -19.22 -4.32
C GLY A 367 6.02 -18.20 -5.44
N LYS A 368 5.59 -18.51 -6.67
CA LYS A 368 5.78 -17.64 -7.83
C LYS A 368 4.60 -16.68 -8.00
N SER A 369 4.90 -15.45 -8.44
CA SER A 369 3.88 -14.54 -8.96
C SER A 369 3.39 -15.06 -10.31
N ILE A 370 2.12 -15.46 -10.40
CA ILE A 370 1.51 -15.93 -11.65
C ILE A 370 1.18 -14.75 -12.56
N MET A 371 0.61 -13.70 -11.98
CA MET A 371 0.02 -12.62 -12.75
C MET A 371 0.15 -11.26 -12.06
N PRO A 372 0.86 -10.31 -12.68
CA PRO A 372 0.71 -8.90 -12.37
C PRO A 372 -0.54 -8.34 -13.07
N LEU A 373 -1.45 -7.80 -12.30
CA LEU A 373 -2.66 -7.11 -12.73
C LEU A 373 -2.41 -5.61 -12.58
N ALA A 374 -1.82 -5.02 -13.62
CA ALA A 374 -1.64 -3.57 -13.71
C ALA A 374 -2.81 -2.97 -14.48
N GLY A 375 -3.48 -1.99 -13.88
CA GLY A 375 -4.59 -1.30 -14.54
C GLY A 375 -5.16 -0.13 -13.76
N HIS A 376 -5.04 -0.12 -12.44
CA HIS A 376 -5.45 1.02 -11.64
C HIS A 376 -4.47 2.17 -11.77
N GLY A 377 -5.00 3.40 -11.82
CA GLY A 377 -4.18 4.61 -11.90
C GLY A 377 -3.70 5.11 -10.53
N LYS A 378 -4.24 4.56 -9.44
CA LYS A 378 -3.95 4.92 -8.06
C LYS A 378 -3.90 3.67 -7.17
N GLN A 379 -3.62 3.87 -5.89
CA GLN A 379 -3.56 2.82 -4.85
C GLN A 379 -4.78 1.90 -4.87
N VAL A 380 -4.55 0.60 -4.68
CA VAL A 380 -5.61 -0.41 -4.53
C VAL A 380 -5.76 -0.73 -3.05
N LEU A 381 -6.96 -0.54 -2.52
CA LEU A 381 -7.23 -0.59 -1.08
C LEU A 381 -7.93 -1.89 -0.65
N SER A 382 -8.56 -2.58 -1.59
CA SER A 382 -9.29 -3.81 -1.28
C SER A 382 -9.35 -4.75 -2.46
N LEU A 383 -9.36 -6.03 -2.13
CA LEU A 383 -9.43 -7.15 -3.06
C LEU A 383 -10.42 -8.16 -2.49
N ASP A 384 -11.20 -8.80 -3.34
CA ASP A 384 -11.90 -10.02 -2.94
C ASP A 384 -12.06 -10.97 -4.12
N PHE A 385 -12.00 -12.27 -3.83
CA PHE A 385 -12.27 -13.31 -4.82
C PHE A 385 -13.74 -13.68 -4.81
N HIS A 386 -14.29 -13.85 -6.00
CA HIS A 386 -15.59 -14.44 -6.17
C HIS A 386 -15.58 -15.91 -5.66
N PRO A 387 -16.65 -16.43 -5.03
CA PRO A 387 -16.69 -17.81 -4.51
C PRO A 387 -16.48 -18.89 -5.58
N ARG A 388 -16.99 -18.66 -6.80
CA ARG A 388 -16.69 -19.50 -7.98
C ARG A 388 -15.22 -19.42 -8.43
N GLY A 389 -14.46 -18.43 -7.96
CA GLY A 389 -13.02 -18.28 -8.16
C GLY A 389 -12.57 -17.97 -9.60
N PHE A 390 -13.47 -17.47 -10.44
CA PHE A 390 -13.12 -16.97 -11.78
C PHE A 390 -12.80 -15.49 -11.79
N TYR A 391 -13.46 -14.73 -10.93
CA TYR A 391 -13.35 -13.29 -10.86
C TYR A 391 -12.61 -12.85 -9.61
N LEU A 392 -11.73 -11.86 -9.79
CA LEU A 392 -11.14 -11.07 -8.72
C LEU A 392 -11.64 -9.64 -8.89
N ALA A 393 -12.24 -9.06 -7.85
CA ALA A 393 -12.60 -7.65 -7.85
C ALA A 393 -11.57 -6.84 -7.07
N THR A 394 -11.18 -5.70 -7.64
CA THR A 394 -10.17 -4.82 -7.06
C THR A 394 -10.75 -3.41 -6.94
N GLY A 395 -10.75 -2.87 -5.72
CA GLY A 395 -11.26 -1.53 -5.41
C GLY A 395 -10.11 -0.55 -5.19
N SER A 396 -10.15 0.60 -5.88
CA SER A 396 -9.07 1.57 -5.88
C SER A 396 -9.51 2.98 -5.47
N ASP A 397 -8.51 3.80 -5.15
CA ASP A 397 -8.65 5.24 -4.94
C ASP A 397 -8.94 6.02 -6.23
N ASP A 398 -8.84 5.39 -7.40
CA ASP A 398 -9.29 5.96 -8.68
C ASP A 398 -10.83 5.93 -8.85
N HIS A 399 -11.55 5.51 -7.81
CA HIS A 399 -13.02 5.41 -7.75
C HIS A 399 -13.59 4.29 -8.64
N THR A 400 -12.72 3.49 -9.26
CA THR A 400 -13.09 2.35 -10.08
C THR A 400 -12.98 1.05 -9.30
N VAL A 401 -13.92 0.15 -9.57
CA VAL A 401 -13.76 -1.28 -9.28
C VAL A 401 -13.43 -1.97 -10.59
N ARG A 402 -12.34 -2.74 -10.61
CA ARG A 402 -11.99 -3.56 -11.77
C ARG A 402 -12.26 -5.03 -11.46
N ILE A 403 -12.86 -5.71 -12.42
CA ILE A 403 -13.10 -7.14 -12.36
C ILE A 403 -12.14 -7.81 -13.33
N TRP A 404 -11.34 -8.71 -12.80
CA TRP A 404 -10.34 -9.47 -13.52
C TRP A 404 -10.82 -10.90 -13.68
N ASP A 405 -10.75 -11.42 -14.90
CA ASP A 405 -10.96 -12.83 -15.17
C ASP A 405 -9.61 -13.56 -15.08
N MET A 406 -9.51 -14.47 -14.12
CA MET A 406 -8.30 -15.24 -13.85
C MET A 406 -7.97 -16.25 -14.96
N ARG A 407 -8.97 -16.70 -15.72
CA ARG A 407 -8.77 -17.64 -16.84
C ARG A 407 -8.26 -16.94 -18.07
N ARG A 408 -8.85 -15.78 -18.38
CA ARG A 408 -8.48 -14.96 -19.54
C ARG A 408 -7.30 -14.04 -19.26
N ARG A 409 -6.90 -13.90 -17.99
CA ARG A 409 -5.78 -13.06 -17.56
C ARG A 409 -5.92 -11.61 -18.06
N ARG A 410 -7.13 -11.06 -17.98
CA ARG A 410 -7.42 -9.69 -18.43
C ARG A 410 -8.48 -9.04 -17.57
N CYS A 411 -8.46 -7.70 -17.55
CA CYS A 411 -9.58 -6.93 -17.01
C CYS A 411 -10.79 -7.11 -17.94
N MET A 412 -11.90 -7.58 -17.39
CA MET A 412 -13.17 -7.74 -18.11
C MET A 412 -13.96 -6.44 -18.07
N HIS A 413 -14.15 -5.91 -16.87
CA HIS A 413 -14.97 -4.73 -16.63
C HIS A 413 -14.26 -3.75 -15.71
N SER A 414 -14.38 -2.47 -16.03
CA SER A 414 -14.03 -1.37 -15.15
C SER A 414 -15.30 -0.60 -14.84
N LEU A 415 -15.71 -0.65 -13.57
CA LEU A 415 -16.93 -0.03 -13.06
C LEU A 415 -16.56 1.27 -12.37
N LEU A 416 -17.18 2.38 -12.78
CA LEU A 416 -17.15 3.63 -12.04
C LEU A 416 -18.13 3.49 -10.86
N ALA A 417 -17.62 2.98 -9.75
CA ALA A 417 -18.48 2.55 -8.66
C ALA A 417 -18.94 3.73 -7.79
N HIS A 418 -18.05 4.66 -7.46
CA HIS A 418 -18.29 5.71 -6.46
C HIS A 418 -17.73 7.07 -6.87
N ASN A 419 -18.06 8.12 -6.10
CA ASN A 419 -17.53 9.47 -6.31
C ASN A 419 -16.22 9.72 -5.55
N LYS A 420 -15.93 8.88 -4.56
CA LYS A 420 -14.71 8.91 -3.76
C LYS A 420 -14.07 7.52 -3.75
N LEU A 421 -12.94 7.42 -3.08
CA LEU A 421 -12.17 6.18 -2.98
C LEU A 421 -13.00 5.02 -2.42
N ILE A 422 -12.69 3.82 -2.88
CA ILE A 422 -13.34 2.58 -2.46
C ILE A 422 -12.53 1.98 -1.32
N SER A 423 -13.17 1.76 -0.18
CA SER A 423 -12.51 1.28 1.04
C SER A 423 -12.46 -0.25 1.12
N GLU A 424 -13.56 -0.91 0.76
CA GLU A 424 -13.68 -2.36 0.80
C GLU A 424 -14.63 -2.86 -0.29
N VAL A 425 -14.24 -3.97 -0.91
CA VAL A 425 -15.03 -4.76 -1.85
C VAL A 425 -15.20 -6.14 -1.22
N SER A 426 -16.43 -6.66 -1.21
CA SER A 426 -16.73 -7.99 -0.67
C SER A 426 -17.75 -8.69 -1.58
N PHE A 427 -17.46 -9.91 -1.99
CA PHE A 427 -18.41 -10.81 -2.64
C PHE A 427 -19.20 -11.60 -1.61
N GLU A 428 -20.46 -11.88 -1.92
CA GLU A 428 -21.26 -12.83 -1.18
C GLU A 428 -20.56 -14.21 -1.16
N LYS A 429 -20.33 -14.80 0.03
CA LYS A 429 -19.53 -16.04 0.15
C LYS A 429 -20.28 -17.33 -0.23
N GLY A 430 -21.60 -17.30 -0.28
CA GLY A 430 -22.45 -18.43 -0.65
C GLY A 430 -22.46 -18.67 -2.17
N GLU A 431 -23.42 -18.08 -2.87
CA GLU A 431 -23.59 -18.28 -4.32
C GLU A 431 -22.81 -17.29 -5.17
N GLY A 432 -22.37 -16.16 -4.58
CA GLY A 432 -21.62 -15.12 -5.28
C GLY A 432 -22.48 -14.32 -6.25
N ARG A 433 -23.79 -14.16 -5.98
CA ARG A 433 -24.68 -13.41 -6.89
C ARG A 433 -24.46 -11.91 -6.78
N LEU A 434 -23.95 -11.47 -5.63
CA LEU A 434 -23.79 -10.06 -5.30
C LEU A 434 -22.33 -9.70 -4.98
N MET A 435 -22.02 -8.44 -5.26
CA MET A 435 -20.81 -7.77 -4.83
C MET A 435 -21.19 -6.48 -4.09
N LEU A 436 -20.58 -6.25 -2.94
CA LEU A 436 -20.61 -4.97 -2.23
C LEU A 436 -19.39 -4.14 -2.51
N THR A 437 -19.62 -2.84 -2.62
CA THR A 437 -18.57 -1.83 -2.62
C THR A 437 -18.90 -0.79 -1.56
N SER A 438 -17.93 -0.49 -0.72
CA SER A 438 -18.02 0.58 0.29
C SER A 438 -17.08 1.72 -0.07
N SER A 439 -17.49 2.95 0.21
CA SER A 439 -16.73 4.13 -0.18
C SER A 439 -16.76 5.24 0.87
N TYR A 440 -15.78 6.13 0.75
CA TYR A 440 -15.66 7.35 1.55
C TYR A 440 -16.73 8.41 1.20
N ASP A 441 -17.58 8.15 0.21
CA ASP A 441 -18.76 8.99 -0.08
C ASP A 441 -19.92 8.76 0.89
N GLY A 442 -19.80 7.81 1.84
CA GLY A 442 -20.84 7.48 2.82
C GLY A 442 -21.86 6.46 2.30
N SER A 443 -21.68 5.97 1.08
CA SER A 443 -22.56 4.98 0.46
C SER A 443 -21.95 3.59 0.42
N VAL A 444 -22.82 2.58 0.56
CA VAL A 444 -22.51 1.20 0.22
C VAL A 444 -23.37 0.82 -0.98
N LYS A 445 -22.76 0.26 -2.02
CA LYS A 445 -23.43 -0.11 -3.26
C LYS A 445 -23.44 -1.61 -3.43
N ILE A 446 -24.60 -2.13 -3.82
CA ILE A 446 -24.81 -3.54 -4.17
C ILE A 446 -24.77 -3.66 -5.70
N TRP A 447 -23.99 -4.61 -6.20
CA TRP A 447 -23.83 -4.90 -7.61
C TRP A 447 -24.20 -6.35 -7.91
N SER A 448 -24.85 -6.59 -9.05
CA SER A 448 -25.03 -7.95 -9.57
C SER A 448 -23.72 -8.45 -10.19
N THR A 449 -23.38 -9.72 -10.03
CA THR A 449 -22.17 -10.32 -10.62
C THR A 449 -22.34 -10.80 -12.06
N THR A 450 -23.57 -10.89 -12.57
CA THR A 450 -23.86 -11.23 -13.98
C THR A 450 -23.73 -9.99 -14.87
N ASP A 451 -24.49 -8.95 -14.52
CA ASP A 451 -24.66 -7.74 -15.33
C ASP A 451 -23.74 -6.59 -14.93
N TRP A 452 -23.13 -6.68 -13.74
CA TRP A 452 -22.36 -5.59 -13.13
C TRP A 452 -23.13 -4.27 -13.01
N ARG A 453 -24.46 -4.36 -12.96
CA ARG A 453 -25.35 -3.23 -12.73
C ARG A 453 -25.46 -2.96 -11.24
N ASN A 454 -25.61 -1.68 -10.90
CA ASN A 454 -25.91 -1.26 -9.54
C ASN A 454 -27.37 -1.63 -9.22
N VAL A 455 -27.56 -2.47 -8.21
CA VAL A 455 -28.89 -2.90 -7.75
C VAL A 455 -29.46 -1.88 -6.77
N LYS A 456 -28.68 -1.50 -5.77
CA LYS A 456 -29.11 -0.59 -4.69
C LYS A 456 -27.95 0.22 -4.17
N VAL A 457 -28.23 1.48 -3.84
CA VAL A 457 -27.35 2.35 -3.07
C VAL A 457 -27.91 2.45 -1.65
N LEU A 458 -27.13 2.02 -0.68
CA LEU A 458 -27.42 2.13 0.74
C LEU A 458 -26.78 3.43 1.25
N ILE A 459 -27.62 4.36 1.68
CA ILE A 459 -27.22 5.66 2.20
C ILE A 459 -27.78 5.76 3.61
N GLY A 460 -26.91 6.02 4.58
CA GLY A 460 -27.31 6.13 5.97
C GLY A 460 -26.19 6.47 6.94
N HIS A 461 -24.93 6.34 6.52
CA HIS A 461 -23.77 6.82 7.27
C HIS A 461 -23.58 8.32 7.04
N GLU A 462 -23.22 9.03 8.11
CA GLU A 462 -22.88 10.45 8.05
C GLU A 462 -21.40 10.62 7.66
N GLY A 463 -20.58 9.63 8.02
CA GLY A 463 -19.17 9.58 7.74
C GLY A 463 -18.79 8.77 6.51
N ARG A 464 -17.48 8.61 6.34
CA ARG A 464 -16.87 7.73 5.33
C ARG A 464 -17.12 6.28 5.72
N VAL A 465 -17.58 5.43 4.81
CA VAL A 465 -17.66 4.00 5.10
C VAL A 465 -16.25 3.43 4.98
N MET A 466 -15.83 2.66 5.99
CA MET A 466 -14.48 2.10 6.08
C MET A 466 -14.47 0.60 5.72
N GLY A 467 -15.54 -0.11 6.03
CA GLY A 467 -15.69 -1.51 5.69
C GLY A 467 -17.14 -1.94 5.54
N ALA A 468 -17.34 -2.98 4.74
CA ALA A 468 -18.63 -3.61 4.55
C ALA A 468 -18.44 -5.10 4.28
N ASP A 469 -19.36 -5.90 4.82
CA ASP A 469 -19.34 -7.34 4.64
C ASP A 469 -20.75 -7.91 4.46
N HIS A 470 -20.82 -9.04 3.76
CA HIS A 470 -22.04 -9.82 3.61
C HIS A 470 -22.08 -10.95 4.65
N ILE A 471 -23.28 -11.33 5.07
CA ILE A 471 -23.44 -12.60 5.77
C ILE A 471 -23.06 -13.78 4.83
N PRO A 472 -22.23 -14.75 5.28
CA PRO A 472 -21.78 -15.87 4.46
C PRO A 472 -22.88 -16.84 4.03
N ASN A 473 -23.95 -16.96 4.81
CA ASN A 473 -25.09 -17.84 4.55
C ASN A 473 -26.38 -17.14 4.96
N SER A 474 -27.31 -16.94 4.01
CA SER A 474 -28.69 -16.58 4.30
C SER A 474 -29.43 -17.78 4.93
N VAL A 475 -29.05 -18.19 6.15
CA VAL A 475 -29.68 -19.31 6.86
C VAL A 475 -31.16 -19.03 7.15
N SER A 476 -31.57 -17.76 7.16
CA SER A 476 -32.94 -17.33 7.51
C SER A 476 -33.76 -16.76 6.34
N GLY A 477 -33.22 -16.71 5.12
CA GLY A 477 -33.85 -16.03 3.98
C GLY A 477 -33.81 -14.49 4.06
N HIS A 478 -33.19 -13.94 5.11
CA HIS A 478 -32.92 -12.51 5.25
C HIS A 478 -31.47 -12.23 4.85
N HIS A 479 -31.28 -11.32 3.90
CA HIS A 479 -29.96 -10.87 3.50
C HIS A 479 -29.51 -9.75 4.44
N TYR A 480 -28.43 -9.96 5.18
CA TYR A 480 -27.86 -8.95 6.07
C TYR A 480 -26.54 -8.43 5.53
N ILE A 481 -26.36 -7.12 5.63
CA ILE A 481 -25.13 -6.43 5.33
C ILE A 481 -24.70 -5.65 6.57
N GLY A 482 -23.46 -5.86 6.98
CA GLY A 482 -22.81 -5.11 8.05
C GLY A 482 -21.95 -4.03 7.42
N SER A 483 -22.17 -2.80 7.83
CA SER A 483 -21.38 -1.66 7.35
C SER A 483 -20.83 -0.88 8.52
N VAL A 484 -19.60 -0.42 8.38
CA VAL A 484 -18.80 0.17 9.44
C VAL A 484 -18.22 1.47 8.91
N ALA A 485 -18.35 2.54 9.69
CA ALA A 485 -18.01 3.88 9.21
C ALA A 485 -17.13 4.68 10.18
N PHE A 486 -16.58 5.75 9.62
CA PHE A 486 -15.71 6.71 10.29
C PHE A 486 -16.47 7.59 11.29
N ASP A 487 -17.80 7.63 11.19
CA ASP A 487 -18.69 8.26 12.18
C ASP A 487 -18.82 7.46 13.48
N ARG A 488 -18.04 6.37 13.61
CA ARG A 488 -17.97 5.46 14.77
C ARG A 488 -19.20 4.57 14.91
N THR A 489 -20.10 4.61 13.94
CA THR A 489 -21.30 3.78 13.94
C THR A 489 -21.08 2.51 13.13
N LEU A 490 -21.72 1.43 13.57
CA LEU A 490 -22.01 0.28 12.74
C LEU A 490 -23.49 0.27 12.39
N LYS A 491 -23.80 -0.16 11.16
CA LYS A 491 -25.18 -0.31 10.70
C LYS A 491 -25.38 -1.69 10.10
N PHE A 492 -26.46 -2.34 10.50
CA PHE A 492 -26.97 -3.55 9.85
C PHE A 492 -28.11 -3.19 8.91
N TRP A 493 -27.99 -3.66 7.68
CA TRP A 493 -29.02 -3.56 6.65
C TRP A 493 -29.63 -4.93 6.47
N SER A 494 -30.96 -5.01 6.45
CA SER A 494 -31.68 -6.27 6.26
C SER A 494 -32.81 -6.12 5.25
N THR A 495 -33.28 -7.26 4.74
CA THR A 495 -34.47 -7.31 3.88
C THR A 495 -35.75 -7.35 4.72
N GLN A 496 -36.64 -6.38 4.50
CA GLN A 496 -38.01 -6.45 5.01
C GLN A 496 -38.78 -7.51 4.21
N GLY A 497 -38.87 -8.73 4.77
CA GLY A 497 -39.48 -9.90 4.15
C GLY A 497 -38.46 -10.98 3.77
N LYS A 498 -38.94 -12.22 3.65
CA LYS A 498 -38.15 -13.34 3.15
C LYS A 498 -38.15 -13.32 1.63
N ALA A 499 -36.99 -13.55 1.01
CA ALA A 499 -36.99 -13.87 -0.42
C ALA A 499 -37.78 -15.18 -0.61
N GLU A 500 -38.73 -15.21 -1.54
CA GLU A 500 -39.35 -16.48 -1.93
C GLU A 500 -38.24 -17.41 -2.43
N PRO A 501 -38.11 -18.64 -1.88
CA PRO A 501 -37.17 -19.59 -2.44
C PRO A 501 -37.58 -19.86 -3.90
N PRO A 502 -36.62 -20.03 -4.82
CA PRO A 502 -36.96 -20.45 -6.19
C PRO A 502 -37.80 -21.74 -6.13
N ALA A 503 -38.81 -21.81 -6.99
CA ALA A 503 -39.90 -22.80 -6.95
C ALA A 503 -39.47 -24.27 -7.07
N ASP A 504 -38.19 -24.56 -7.27
CA ASP A 504 -37.68 -25.92 -7.55
C ASP A 504 -37.09 -26.64 -6.33
N ALA A 505 -37.02 -26.00 -5.16
CA ALA A 505 -36.46 -26.64 -3.96
C ALA A 505 -37.41 -27.69 -3.32
N THR A 506 -38.65 -27.80 -3.78
CA THR A 506 -39.64 -28.75 -3.22
C THR A 506 -39.63 -30.15 -3.88
N SER A 507 -38.78 -30.41 -4.88
CA SER A 507 -38.72 -31.74 -5.54
C SER A 507 -37.58 -32.65 -5.07
N PHE A 508 -36.71 -32.20 -4.16
CA PHE A 508 -35.55 -32.97 -3.68
C PHE A 508 -35.71 -33.55 -2.26
N MET A 509 -36.92 -33.58 -1.71
CA MET A 509 -37.23 -34.32 -0.47
C MET A 509 -38.35 -35.34 -0.70
N THR A 510 -38.02 -36.42 -1.41
CA THR A 510 -38.60 -37.76 -1.22
C THR A 510 -37.56 -38.81 -1.53
#